data_AF-A0A5E7W5Q4-F1
#
_entry.id   AF-A0A5E7W5Q4-F1
#
_cell.length_a   1.000
_cell.length_b   1.000
_cell.length_c   1.000
_cell.angle_alpha   90.00
_cell.angle_beta   90.00
_cell.angle_gamma   90.00
#
_symmetry.space_group_name_H-M   'P 1'
#
loop_
_entity.id
_entity.type
_entity.pdbx_description
1 polymer ?
#
loop_
_entity_poly.entity_id
_entity_poly.type
_entity_poly.pdbx_seq_one_letter_code
_entity_poly.pdbx_strand_id
1 'polypeptide(L)' 'MYAELAFAIAFNDAAYGFATMQAKNKQLAFMSGIHDKSIQIKGSPALVIWFQGLTKYLKPRKAQPKV' A
#
# COMPACT_ATOMS: atom_id res chain seq x y z
N MET A 1 5.15 27.36 -5.84
CA MET A 1 5.28 26.48 -4.66
C MET A 1 4.79 25.10 -5.08
N TYR A 2 5.63 24.07 -5.03
CA TYR A 2 5.21 22.70 -5.35
C TYR A 2 4.43 22.16 -4.16
N ALA A 3 3.25 21.58 -4.40
CA ALA A 3 2.53 20.87 -3.36
C ALA A 3 3.42 19.73 -2.87
N GLU A 4 3.76 19.74 -1.57
CA GLU A 4 4.49 18.64 -0.96
C GLU A 4 3.65 17.36 -1.11
N LEU A 5 4.27 16.29 -1.61
CA LEU A 5 3.60 15.00 -1.77
C LEU A 5 3.13 14.52 -0.39
N ALA A 6 1.80 14.42 -0.19
CA ALA A 6 1.23 13.92 1.05
C ALA A 6 1.83 12.56 1.46
N PHE A 7 2.06 11.69 0.47
CA PHE A 7 2.98 10.55 0.55
C PHE A 7 3.41 10.11 -0.85
N ALA A 8 4.52 9.38 -0.95
CA ALA A 8 4.90 8.65 -2.15
C ALA A 8 5.53 7.31 -1.77
N ILE A 9 5.29 6.28 -2.59
CA ILE A 9 5.91 4.96 -2.45
C ILE A 9 6.91 4.80 -3.58
N ALA A 10 8.19 4.68 -3.24
CA ALA A 10 9.27 4.45 -4.19
C ALA A 10 9.76 3.00 -4.06
N PHE A 11 9.94 2.35 -5.21
CA PHE A 11 10.51 1.01 -5.31
C PHE A 11 11.93 1.11 -5.85
N ASN A 12 12.76 0.10 -5.56
CA ASN A 12 14.13 0.04 -6.05
C ASN A 12 14.20 0.09 -7.58
N ASP A 13 13.29 -0.64 -8.24
CA ASP A 13 13.10 -0.61 -9.69
C ASP A 13 11.65 -0.96 -10.09
N ALA A 14 11.34 -0.78 -11.37
CA ALA A 14 10.01 -1.01 -11.92
C ALA A 14 9.58 -2.49 -11.87
N ALA A 15 10.50 -3.43 -12.09
CA ALA A 15 10.19 -4.86 -12.08
C ALA A 15 9.85 -5.33 -10.65
N TYR A 16 10.59 -4.87 -9.66
CA TYR A 16 10.33 -5.12 -8.24
C TYR A 16 9.00 -4.50 -7.80
N GLY A 17 8.71 -3.26 -8.20
CA GLY A 17 7.42 -2.62 -7.93
C GLY A 17 6.26 -3.41 -8.50
N PHE A 18 6.37 -3.88 -9.74
CA PHE A 18 5.36 -4.72 -10.39
C PHE A 18 5.18 -6.07 -9.68
N ALA A 19 6.28 -6.75 -9.34
CA ALA A 19 6.25 -8.02 -8.61
C ALA A 19 5.59 -7.88 -7.23
N THR A 20 5.92 -6.80 -6.50
CA THR A 20 5.34 -6.50 -5.19
C THR A 20 3.83 -6.28 -5.25
N MET A 21 3.35 -5.56 -6.27
CA MET A 21 1.91 -5.28 -6.47
C MET A 21 1.11 -6.54 -6.88
N GLN A 22 1.78 -7.49 -7.53
CA GLN A 22 1.20 -8.76 -7.97
C GLN A 22 1.43 -9.93 -7.02
N ALA A 23 2.17 -9.73 -5.92
CA ALA A 23 2.48 -10.78 -4.98
C ALA A 23 1.21 -11.46 -4.44
N LYS A 24 1.26 -12.79 -4.29
CA LYS A 24 0.16 -13.59 -3.72
C LYS A 24 -0.23 -13.09 -2.32
N ASN A 25 0.75 -12.67 -1.54
CA ASN A 25 0.56 -12.00 -0.26
C ASN A 25 1.18 -10.59 -0.30
N LYS A 26 0.37 -9.61 -0.74
CA LYS A 26 0.79 -8.23 -0.96
C LYS A 26 1.23 -7.54 0.32
N GLN A 27 0.54 -7.78 1.45
CA GLN A 27 0.93 -7.18 2.73
C GLN A 27 2.32 -7.63 3.15
N LEU A 28 2.61 -8.94 3.05
CA LEU A 28 3.93 -9.46 3.41
C LEU A 28 5.02 -8.89 2.50
N ALA A 29 4.81 -8.89 1.17
CA ALA A 29 5.78 -8.34 0.22
C ALA A 29 6.08 -6.85 0.48
N PHE A 30 5.05 -6.05 0.78
CA PHE A 30 5.22 -4.65 1.17
C PHE A 30 6.00 -4.49 2.49
N MET A 31 5.64 -5.23 3.53
CA MET A 31 6.29 -5.12 4.83
C MET A 31 7.75 -5.57 4.79
N SER A 32 8.04 -6.64 4.06
CA SER A 32 9.41 -7.10 3.81
C SER A 32 10.21 -6.06 3.03
N GLY A 33 9.64 -5.49 1.97
CA GLY A 33 10.28 -4.44 1.17
C GLY A 33 10.55 -3.13 1.93
N ILE A 34 9.69 -2.77 2.89
CA ILE A 34 9.94 -1.64 3.78
C ILE A 34 11.10 -1.96 4.74
N HIS A 35 11.14 -3.19 5.27
CA HIS A 35 12.17 -3.63 6.22
C HIS A 35 13.56 -3.74 5.58
N ASP A 36 13.64 -4.28 4.36
CA ASP A 36 14.90 -4.44 3.62
C ASP A 36 15.33 -3.17 2.85
N LYS A 37 14.53 -2.10 2.93
CA LYS A 37 14.72 -0.79 2.27
C LYS A 37 14.58 -0.80 0.75
N SER A 38 14.02 -1.86 0.16
CA SER A 38 13.65 -1.92 -1.27
C SER A 38 12.40 -1.10 -1.58
N ILE A 39 11.61 -0.74 -0.57
CA ILE A 39 10.45 0.16 -0.62
C ILE A 39 10.69 1.33 0.33
N GLN A 40 10.61 2.55 -0.18
CA GLN A 40 10.69 3.78 0.61
C GLN A 40 9.35 4.51 0.59
N ILE A 41 8.89 4.93 1.76
CA ILE A 41 7.74 5.81 1.90
C ILE A 41 8.28 7.22 2.15
N LYS A 42 7.98 8.15 1.24
CA LYS A 42 8.24 9.59 1.40
C LYS A 42 6.96 10.27 1.87
N GLY A 43 7.06 11.38 2.59
CA GLY A 43 5.91 12.08 3.21
C GLY A 43 5.51 11.47 4.55
N SER A 44 4.24 11.57 4.94
CA SER A 44 3.76 11.11 6.26
C SER A 44 3.16 9.70 6.20
N PRO A 45 3.81 8.67 6.81
CA PRO A 45 3.28 7.31 6.87
C PRO A 45 1.93 7.22 7.61
N ALA A 46 1.64 8.19 8.49
CA ALA A 46 0.38 8.26 9.23
C ALA A 46 -0.84 8.39 8.31
N LEU A 47 -0.72 9.10 7.18
CA LEU A 47 -1.80 9.25 6.21
C LEU A 47 -2.12 7.93 5.49
N VAL A 48 -1.10 7.11 5.22
CA VAL A 48 -1.27 5.79 4.60
C VAL A 48 -1.97 4.83 5.55
N ILE A 49 -1.58 4.82 6.82
CA ILE A 49 -2.22 4.00 7.87
C ILE A 49 -3.67 4.46 8.12
N TRP A 50 -3.91 5.76 8.17
CA TRP A 50 -5.24 6.34 8.29
C TRP A 50 -6.14 5.96 7.10
N PHE A 51 -5.63 6.03 5.88
CA PHE A 51 -6.37 5.65 4.67
C PHE A 51 -6.67 4.13 4.63
N GLN A 52 -5.72 3.28 5.04
CA GLN A 52 -5.98 1.85 5.25
C GLN A 52 -7.04 1.61 6.33
N GLY A 53 -7.04 2.40 7.41
CA GLY A 53 -8.07 2.36 8.46
C GLY A 53 -9.46 2.64 7.90
N LEU A 54 -9.62 3.73 7.15
CA LEU A 54 -10.89 4.13 6.54
C LEU A 54 -11.41 3.09 5.52
N THR A 55 -10.53 2.61 4.64
CA THR A 55 -10.91 1.67 3.56
C THR A 55 -11.37 0.30 4.06
N LYS A 56 -10.95 -0.13 5.26
CA LYS A 56 -11.51 -1.33 5.91
C LYS A 56 -13.02 -1.22 6.14
N TYR A 57 -13.53 -0.03 6.44
CA TYR A 57 -14.96 0.22 6.64
C TYR A 57 -15.71 0.43 5.32
N LEU A 58 -15.00 0.73 4.24
CA LEU A 58 -15.55 0.89 2.88
C LEU A 58 -15.58 -0.42 2.09
N LYS A 59 -15.13 -1.55 2.67
CA LYS A 59 -15.09 -2.83 1.97
C LYS A 59 -16.52 -3.20 1.52
N PRO A 60 -16.76 -3.43 0.22
CA PRO A 60 -18.08 -3.75 -0.27
C PRO A 60 -18.57 -5.00 0.47
N ARG A 61 -19.70 -4.85 1.17
CA ARG A 61 -20.38 -5.93 1.86
C ARG A 61 -20.63 -7.02 0.82
N LYS A 62 -19.99 -8.19 0.99
CA LYS A 62 -20.22 -9.34 0.12
C LYS A 62 -21.73 -9.54 0.03
N ALA A 63 -22.27 -9.57 -1.19
CA ALA A 63 -23.68 -9.93 -1.38
C ALA A 63 -23.91 -11.25 -0.66
N GLN A 64 -24.85 -11.27 0.28
CA GLN A 64 -25.20 -12.48 1.00
C GLN A 64 -25.66 -13.51 -0.05
N PRO A 65 -25.11 -14.74 -0.07
CA PRO A 65 -25.63 -15.77 -0.93
C PRO A 65 -27.09 -16.00 -0.52
N LYS A 66 -28.01 -15.75 -1.46
CA LYS A 66 -29.44 -15.97 -1.27
C LYS A 66 -29.64 -17.49 -1.21
N VAL A 67 -29.96 -17.98 -0.02
CA VAL A 67 -30.32 -19.38 0.25
C VAL A 67 -31.66 -19.71 -0.40
#